data_AF-A0A7C5AP57-F1
#
_entry.id   AF-A0A7C5AP57-F1
#
_cell.length_a   1.000
_cell.length_b   1.000
_cell.length_c   1.000
_cell.angle_alpha   90.00
_cell.angle_beta   90.00
_cell.angle_gamma   90.00
#
_symmetry.space_group_name_H-M   'P 1'
#
loop_
_entity.id
_entity.type
_entity.pdbx_description
1 polymer ?
#
loop_
_entity_poly.entity_id
_entity_poly.type
_entity_poly.pdbx_seq_one_letter_code
_entity_poly.pdbx_strand_id
1 'polypeptide(L)'
;MEIRVESEGHPPPDLARLKRLVRWALAQEGVPAAEVGVLLTTDAGIQQLNREYLQRDEPTDVIAFSLGETEGLPEGELPYLGDVAISLDRAREQAAEVGHPWCREVELLVVHGLLHLLGYEDEGESERRRMVARQDELLRAFEHRRPLWASFQAAFSGLGNLFRTQRNARIHLGAALAAVVLGGLLRLAFWEWAVLVLTIAVVLVAEGLNSAIEALVDLASPESRPLARRAKDLAAAAVLLAACLAVVVGAVLFLPHLLAWLK
;
A
#
# COMPACT_ATOMS: atom_id res chain seq x y z
N MET A 1 13.52 -15.68 18.08
CA MET A 1 12.35 -15.86 17.21
C MET A 1 12.83 -16.08 15.79
N GLU A 2 12.58 -17.28 15.28
CA GLU A 2 12.93 -17.68 13.91
C GLU A 2 11.63 -17.72 13.10
N ILE A 3 11.59 -16.99 11.98
CA ILE A 3 10.40 -16.92 11.12
C ILE A 3 10.86 -17.19 9.69
N ARG A 4 10.50 -18.35 9.17
CA ARG A 4 10.76 -18.74 7.78
C ARG A 4 9.53 -18.37 6.96
N VAL A 5 9.74 -17.55 5.94
CA VAL A 5 8.68 -17.20 4.98
C VAL A 5 9.22 -17.50 3.61
N GLU A 6 8.63 -18.50 2.95
CA GLU A 6 8.99 -18.95 1.61
C GLU A 6 7.82 -18.67 0.66
N SER A 7 8.12 -18.40 -0.61
CA SER A 7 7.10 -18.07 -1.61
C SER A 7 7.34 -18.82 -2.90
N GLU A 8 6.36 -19.60 -3.29
CA GLU A 8 6.25 -20.25 -4.58
C GLU A 8 5.13 -19.55 -5.37
N GLY A 9 5.47 -18.82 -6.43
CA GLY A 9 4.52 -18.08 -7.26
C GLY A 9 4.92 -16.62 -7.53
N HIS A 10 4.27 -15.99 -8.52
CA HIS A 10 4.61 -14.64 -8.98
C HIS A 10 3.40 -13.70 -9.12
N PRO A 11 3.51 -12.40 -8.76
CA PRO A 11 4.57 -11.77 -7.96
C PRO A 11 4.44 -12.08 -6.45
N PRO A 12 5.55 -12.21 -5.71
CA PRO A 12 5.54 -12.49 -4.28
C PRO A 12 5.13 -11.26 -3.45
N PRO A 13 4.47 -11.44 -2.28
CA PRO A 13 4.16 -10.33 -1.38
C PRO A 13 5.43 -9.82 -0.68
N ASP A 14 5.32 -8.70 0.04
CA ASP A 14 6.43 -8.14 0.84
C ASP A 14 6.74 -9.07 2.04
N LEU A 15 7.65 -10.01 1.83
CA LEU A 15 8.05 -10.99 2.84
C LEU A 15 8.63 -10.33 4.10
N ALA A 16 9.30 -9.18 3.98
CA ALA A 16 9.83 -8.46 5.12
C ALA A 16 8.70 -7.89 5.98
N ARG A 17 7.61 -7.42 5.35
CA ARG A 17 6.40 -6.98 6.04
C ARG A 17 5.68 -8.13 6.71
N LEU A 18 5.52 -9.27 6.05
CA LEU A 18 4.91 -10.47 6.65
C LEU A 18 5.72 -10.96 7.87
N LYS A 19 7.06 -11.03 7.78
CA LYS A 19 7.92 -11.38 8.94
C LYS A 19 7.74 -10.42 10.11
N ARG A 20 7.55 -9.11 9.86
CA ARG A 20 7.25 -8.14 10.92
C ARG A 20 5.85 -8.34 11.50
N LEU A 21 4.85 -8.65 10.67
CA LEU A 21 3.48 -8.92 11.10
C LEU A 21 3.44 -10.16 12.00
N VAL A 22 4.01 -11.29 11.57
CA VAL A 22 4.08 -12.53 12.35
C VAL A 22 4.74 -12.27 13.72
N ARG A 23 5.93 -11.66 13.71
CA ARG A 23 6.66 -11.32 14.95
C ARG A 23 5.83 -10.45 15.89
N TRP A 24 5.14 -9.47 15.34
CA TRP A 24 4.36 -8.52 16.12
C TRP A 24 3.08 -9.16 16.67
N ALA A 25 2.37 -9.94 15.86
CA ALA A 25 1.15 -10.65 16.26
C ALA A 25 1.42 -11.65 17.38
N LEU A 26 2.44 -12.51 17.24
CA LEU A 26 2.85 -13.45 18.30
C LEU A 26 3.20 -12.73 19.61
N ALA A 27 3.90 -11.60 19.53
CA ALA A 27 4.22 -10.80 20.72
C ALA A 27 2.96 -10.19 21.38
N GLN A 28 1.91 -9.86 20.62
CA GLN A 28 0.63 -9.40 21.20
C GLN A 28 -0.15 -10.54 21.87
N GLU A 29 0.07 -11.79 21.45
CA GLU A 29 -0.53 -12.99 22.04
C GLU A 29 0.32 -13.56 23.20
N GLY A 30 1.35 -12.84 23.65
CA GLY A 30 2.19 -13.27 24.77
C GLY A 30 3.26 -14.31 24.41
N VAL A 31 3.53 -14.52 23.11
CA VAL A 31 4.56 -15.44 22.59
C VAL A 31 5.69 -14.63 21.94
N PRO A 32 6.58 -14.00 22.73
CA PRO A 32 7.64 -13.14 22.19
C PRO A 32 8.79 -13.90 21.51
N ALA A 33 8.90 -15.21 21.75
CA ALA A 33 9.98 -16.05 21.28
C ALA A 33 9.48 -17.46 20.93
N ALA A 34 9.24 -17.69 19.65
CA ALA A 34 8.91 -19.00 19.08
C ALA A 34 9.55 -19.16 17.70
N GLU A 35 9.52 -20.37 17.17
CA GLU A 35 9.75 -20.67 15.76
C GLU A 35 8.41 -20.95 15.06
N VAL A 36 8.20 -20.30 13.91
CA VAL A 36 7.01 -20.49 13.07
C VAL A 36 7.42 -20.51 11.61
N GLY A 37 6.96 -21.52 10.88
CA GLY A 37 7.05 -21.56 9.43
C GLY A 37 5.82 -20.95 8.77
N VAL A 38 6.02 -20.14 7.74
CA VAL A 38 4.94 -19.64 6.87
C VAL A 38 5.31 -19.95 5.42
N LEU A 39 4.59 -20.87 4.81
CA LEU A 39 4.74 -21.23 3.40
C LEU A 39 3.68 -20.53 2.57
N LEU A 40 4.10 -19.70 1.62
CA LEU A 40 3.22 -19.13 0.61
C LEU A 40 3.36 -19.96 -0.66
N THR A 41 2.29 -20.60 -1.11
CA THR A 41 2.32 -21.52 -2.25
C THR A 41 1.16 -21.27 -3.22
N THR A 42 1.06 -22.12 -4.23
CA THR A 42 -0.01 -22.13 -5.24
C THR A 42 -1.17 -23.02 -4.79
N ASP A 43 -2.29 -22.96 -5.50
CA ASP A 43 -3.41 -23.89 -5.28
C ASP A 43 -3.00 -25.36 -5.39
N ALA A 44 -2.12 -25.68 -6.36
CA ALA A 44 -1.60 -27.03 -6.52
C ALA A 44 -0.75 -27.48 -5.31
N GLY A 45 0.06 -26.56 -4.78
CA GLY A 45 0.91 -26.83 -3.62
C GLY A 45 0.08 -27.05 -2.35
N ILE A 46 -0.88 -26.17 -2.07
CA ILE A 46 -1.73 -26.32 -0.87
C ILE A 46 -2.66 -27.53 -0.98
N GLN A 47 -3.16 -27.87 -2.18
CA GLN A 47 -3.96 -29.08 -2.39
C GLN A 47 -3.14 -30.34 -2.12
N GLN A 48 -1.86 -30.37 -2.52
CA GLN A 48 -0.96 -31.46 -2.19
C GLN A 48 -0.82 -31.61 -0.67
N LEU A 49 -0.59 -30.52 0.06
CA LEU A 49 -0.51 -30.52 1.52
C LEU A 49 -1.84 -30.96 2.16
N ASN A 50 -2.97 -30.48 1.66
CA ASN A 50 -4.29 -30.83 2.17
C ASN A 50 -4.56 -32.34 2.00
N ARG A 51 -4.17 -32.91 0.86
CA ARG A 51 -4.29 -34.34 0.59
C ARG A 51 -3.37 -35.17 1.49
N GLU A 52 -2.12 -34.74 1.66
CA GLU A 52 -1.10 -35.47 2.41
C GLU A 52 -1.37 -35.49 3.91
N TYR A 53 -1.74 -34.34 4.49
CA TYR A 53 -1.84 -34.18 5.94
C TYR A 53 -3.29 -34.21 6.47
N LEU A 54 -4.27 -33.75 5.70
CA LEU A 54 -5.68 -33.66 6.11
C LEU A 54 -6.61 -34.61 5.35
N GLN A 55 -6.07 -35.43 4.44
CA GLN A 55 -6.81 -36.43 3.64
C GLN A 55 -7.93 -35.82 2.78
N ARG A 56 -7.79 -34.54 2.38
CA ARG A 56 -8.74 -33.83 1.51
C ARG A 56 -8.06 -33.41 0.21
N ASP A 57 -8.52 -33.95 -0.92
CA ASP A 57 -7.93 -33.66 -2.24
C ASP A 57 -8.56 -32.44 -2.91
N GLU A 58 -8.57 -31.31 -2.19
CA GLU A 58 -9.06 -30.03 -2.69
C GLU A 58 -8.16 -28.88 -2.22
N PRO A 59 -8.00 -27.80 -3.00
CA PRO A 59 -7.31 -26.60 -2.55
C PRO A 59 -8.10 -25.89 -1.44
N THR A 60 -7.38 -25.29 -0.49
CA THR A 60 -7.93 -24.41 0.54
C THR A 60 -7.13 -23.10 0.58
N ASP A 61 -7.60 -22.10 1.29
CA ASP A 61 -6.90 -20.81 1.43
C ASP A 61 -5.73 -20.88 2.41
N VAL A 62 -5.91 -21.55 3.56
CA VAL A 62 -4.89 -21.69 4.60
C VAL A 62 -4.97 -23.05 5.30
N ILE A 63 -3.80 -23.60 5.68
CA ILE A 63 -3.67 -24.76 6.56
C ILE A 63 -2.71 -24.39 7.70
N ALA A 64 -3.10 -24.66 8.93
CA ALA A 64 -2.25 -24.48 10.11
C ALA A 64 -1.92 -25.84 10.74
N PHE A 65 -0.64 -26.17 10.81
CA PHE A 65 -0.11 -27.40 11.40
C PHE A 65 0.48 -27.10 12.77
N SER A 66 -0.26 -27.38 13.85
CA SER A 66 0.27 -27.29 15.22
C SER A 66 0.99 -28.60 15.55
N LEU A 67 2.32 -28.54 15.75
CA LEU A 67 3.08 -29.64 16.32
C LEU A 67 3.13 -29.42 17.84
N GLY A 68 2.19 -30.06 18.54
CA GLY A 68 1.89 -29.82 19.96
C GLY A 68 2.93 -30.33 20.97
N GLU A 69 4.23 -30.25 20.70
CA GLU A 69 5.27 -30.65 21.66
C GLU A 69 6.13 -29.46 22.09
N THR A 70 5.66 -28.76 23.12
CA THR A 70 6.44 -27.75 23.85
C THR A 70 7.07 -28.31 25.14
N GLU A 71 6.83 -29.58 25.48
CA GLU A 71 7.37 -30.22 26.67
C GLU A 71 8.74 -30.84 26.40
N GLY A 72 9.77 -30.37 27.12
CA GLY A 72 11.10 -31.00 27.14
C GLY A 72 12.18 -30.37 26.26
N LEU A 73 11.97 -29.15 25.75
CA LEU A 73 12.96 -28.47 24.92
C LEU A 73 14.29 -28.25 25.68
N PRO A 74 15.44 -28.59 25.07
CA PRO A 74 16.74 -28.34 25.67
C PRO A 74 16.98 -26.85 25.90
N GLU A 75 17.83 -26.55 26.89
CA GLU A 75 18.14 -25.18 27.29
C GLU A 75 18.76 -24.40 26.11
N GLY A 76 18.02 -23.44 25.55
CA GLY A 76 18.45 -22.60 24.41
C GLY A 76 17.66 -22.78 23.12
N GLU A 77 16.77 -23.76 23.01
CA GLU A 77 15.87 -23.92 21.85
C GLU A 77 14.56 -23.15 22.01
N LEU A 78 14.06 -22.61 20.89
CA LEU A 78 12.79 -21.89 20.85
C LEU A 78 11.63 -22.87 20.71
N PRO A 79 10.48 -22.62 21.34
CA PRO A 79 9.29 -23.44 21.12
C PRO A 79 8.84 -23.34 19.67
N TYR A 80 8.71 -24.49 19.00
CA TYR A 80 8.16 -24.58 17.66
C TYR A 80 6.64 -24.53 17.74
N LEU A 81 6.01 -23.49 17.19
CA LEU A 81 4.56 -23.32 17.24
C LEU A 81 3.85 -24.12 16.13
N GLY A 82 4.53 -24.35 15.02
CA GLY A 82 3.96 -24.98 13.84
C GLY A 82 4.22 -24.25 12.52
N ASP A 83 3.53 -24.71 11.50
CA ASP A 83 3.58 -24.20 10.13
C ASP A 83 2.24 -23.65 9.68
N VAL A 84 2.26 -22.57 8.90
CA VAL A 84 1.10 -22.03 8.21
C VAL A 84 1.36 -22.08 6.71
N ALA A 85 0.58 -22.83 5.95
CA ALA A 85 0.61 -22.85 4.49
C ALA A 85 -0.55 -22.03 3.92
N ILE A 86 -0.28 -21.14 2.96
CA ILE A 86 -1.27 -20.21 2.39
C ILE A 86 -1.23 -20.28 0.87
N SER A 87 -2.41 -20.40 0.23
CA SER A 87 -2.52 -20.25 -1.22
C SER A 87 -2.56 -18.78 -1.64
N LEU A 88 -1.58 -18.37 -2.45
CA LEU A 88 -1.56 -17.06 -3.07
C LEU A 88 -2.60 -16.92 -4.19
N ASP A 89 -3.08 -18.02 -4.76
CA ASP A 89 -4.09 -17.99 -5.81
C ASP A 89 -5.46 -17.72 -5.18
N ARG A 90 -5.83 -18.43 -4.10
CA ARG A 90 -7.04 -18.13 -3.31
C ARG A 90 -7.04 -16.74 -2.72
N ALA A 91 -5.92 -16.29 -2.16
CA ALA A 91 -5.82 -14.95 -1.60
C ALA A 91 -6.09 -13.86 -2.67
N ARG A 92 -5.75 -14.08 -3.94
CA ARG A 92 -6.05 -13.14 -5.03
C ARG A 92 -7.52 -13.19 -5.43
N GLU A 93 -8.10 -14.38 -5.54
CA GLU A 93 -9.51 -14.57 -5.85
C GLU A 93 -10.41 -13.92 -4.79
N GLN A 94 -10.19 -14.26 -3.51
CA GLN A 94 -10.92 -13.69 -2.37
C GLN A 94 -10.80 -12.17 -2.32
N ALA A 95 -9.59 -11.64 -2.49
CA ALA A 95 -9.36 -10.21 -2.52
C ALA A 95 -10.12 -9.49 -3.66
N ALA A 96 -10.24 -10.14 -4.82
CA ALA A 96 -10.99 -9.60 -5.96
C ALA A 96 -12.50 -9.62 -5.71
N GLU A 97 -13.01 -10.68 -5.07
CA GLU A 97 -14.43 -10.81 -4.70
C GLU A 97 -14.85 -9.78 -3.64
N VAL A 98 -14.05 -9.61 -2.59
CA VAL A 98 -14.34 -8.68 -1.49
C VAL A 98 -13.98 -7.23 -1.86
N GLY A 99 -13.07 -7.03 -2.82
CA GLY A 99 -12.69 -5.71 -3.34
C GLY A 99 -11.62 -4.99 -2.54
N HIS A 100 -10.66 -5.72 -1.94
CA HIS A 100 -9.51 -5.12 -1.27
C HIS A 100 -8.17 -5.61 -1.84
N PRO A 101 -7.02 -4.99 -1.50
CA PRO A 101 -5.74 -5.41 -2.04
C PRO A 101 -5.41 -6.85 -1.64
N TRP A 102 -4.93 -7.68 -2.59
CA TRP A 102 -4.55 -9.07 -2.32
C TRP A 102 -3.45 -9.21 -1.25
N CYS A 103 -2.54 -8.24 -1.13
CA CYS A 103 -1.56 -8.22 -0.04
C CYS A 103 -2.21 -8.17 1.35
N ARG A 104 -3.37 -7.48 1.46
CA ARG A 104 -4.15 -7.45 2.70
C ARG A 104 -4.78 -8.82 2.99
N GLU A 105 -5.20 -9.55 1.95
CA GLU A 105 -5.72 -10.91 2.13
C GLU A 105 -4.63 -11.87 2.61
N VAL A 106 -3.42 -11.77 2.06
CA VAL A 106 -2.28 -12.56 2.58
C VAL A 106 -1.99 -12.21 4.04
N GLU A 107 -2.00 -10.92 4.43
CA GLU A 107 -1.86 -10.52 5.83
C GLU A 107 -2.97 -11.10 6.71
N LEU A 108 -4.21 -11.13 6.20
CA LEU A 108 -5.38 -11.69 6.86
C LEU A 108 -5.23 -13.19 7.09
N LEU A 109 -4.86 -13.97 6.06
CA LEU A 109 -4.64 -15.41 6.12
C LEU A 109 -3.44 -15.78 7.00
N VAL A 110 -2.38 -14.97 7.00
CA VAL A 110 -1.25 -15.15 7.93
C VAL A 110 -1.72 -15.01 9.38
N VAL A 111 -2.43 -13.93 9.71
CA VAL A 111 -2.93 -13.74 11.09
C VAL A 111 -3.93 -14.83 11.46
N HIS A 112 -4.79 -15.23 10.52
CA HIS A 112 -5.75 -16.31 10.73
C HIS A 112 -5.06 -17.63 11.08
N GLY A 113 -4.10 -18.07 10.26
CA GLY A 113 -3.32 -19.29 10.52
C GLY A 113 -2.54 -19.23 11.84
N LEU A 114 -1.96 -18.08 12.19
CA LEU A 114 -1.29 -17.90 13.49
C LEU A 114 -2.25 -18.05 14.67
N LEU A 115 -3.46 -17.50 14.56
CA LEU A 115 -4.46 -17.63 15.62
C LEU A 115 -4.88 -19.10 15.81
N HIS A 116 -5.01 -19.88 14.72
CA HIS A 116 -5.20 -21.33 14.84
C HIS A 116 -4.04 -22.03 15.55
N LEU A 117 -2.79 -21.69 15.21
CA LEU A 117 -1.62 -22.25 15.91
C LEU A 117 -1.61 -21.91 17.41
N LEU A 118 -2.25 -20.82 17.82
CA LEU A 118 -2.39 -20.38 19.20
C LEU A 118 -3.65 -20.92 19.90
N GLY A 119 -4.39 -21.83 19.26
CA GLY A 119 -5.56 -22.49 19.85
C GLY A 119 -6.86 -21.69 19.74
N TYR A 120 -6.94 -20.72 18.81
CA TYR A 120 -8.24 -20.15 18.43
C TYR A 120 -8.95 -21.11 17.47
N GLU A 121 -10.21 -21.40 17.78
CA GLU A 121 -11.10 -22.23 16.96
C GLU A 121 -12.18 -21.34 16.32
N ASP A 122 -12.75 -21.80 15.21
CA ASP A 122 -13.79 -21.09 14.46
C ASP A 122 -14.99 -21.97 14.05
N GLU A 123 -15.11 -23.16 14.63
CA GLU A 123 -16.22 -24.09 14.39
C GLU A 123 -17.56 -23.56 14.93
N GLY A 124 -17.54 -22.88 16.09
CA GLY A 124 -18.71 -22.27 16.71
C GLY A 124 -18.92 -20.79 16.37
N GLU A 125 -20.18 -20.31 16.36
CA GLU A 125 -20.47 -18.91 16.05
C GLU A 125 -19.80 -17.92 17.02
N SER A 126 -19.77 -18.24 18.32
CA SER A 126 -19.12 -17.42 19.34
C SER A 126 -17.60 -17.39 19.18
N GLU A 127 -16.99 -18.53 18.86
CA GLU A 127 -15.54 -18.69 18.70
C GLU A 127 -15.07 -17.99 17.43
N ARG A 128 -15.77 -18.22 16.32
CA ARG A 128 -15.57 -17.49 15.07
C ARG A 128 -15.65 -15.98 15.26
N ARG A 129 -16.67 -15.48 15.97
CA ARG A 129 -16.78 -14.03 16.28
C ARG A 129 -15.59 -13.52 17.09
N ARG A 130 -15.12 -14.29 18.07
CA ARG A 130 -13.95 -13.94 18.90
C ARG A 130 -12.67 -13.90 18.05
N MET A 131 -12.45 -14.91 17.22
CA MET A 131 -11.28 -15.00 16.34
C MET A 131 -11.28 -13.85 15.33
N VAL A 132 -12.41 -13.60 14.66
CA VAL A 132 -12.55 -12.49 13.70
C VAL A 132 -12.31 -11.13 14.36
N ALA A 133 -12.85 -10.91 15.57
CA ALA A 133 -12.62 -9.68 16.31
C ALA A 133 -11.12 -9.49 16.64
N ARG A 134 -10.44 -10.57 17.06
CA ARG A 134 -9.02 -10.51 17.39
C ARG A 134 -8.15 -10.29 16.15
N GLN A 135 -8.51 -10.94 15.05
CA GLN A 135 -7.85 -10.75 13.76
C GLN A 135 -7.92 -9.29 13.28
N ASP A 136 -9.11 -8.66 13.35
CA ASP A 136 -9.28 -7.24 12.97
C ASP A 136 -8.49 -6.31 13.92
N GLU A 137 -8.49 -6.58 15.22
CA GLU A 137 -7.71 -5.83 16.20
C GLU A 137 -6.21 -5.86 15.89
N LEU A 138 -5.65 -7.05 15.64
CA LEU A 138 -4.24 -7.23 15.32
C LEU A 138 -3.84 -6.50 14.03
N LEU A 139 -4.60 -6.70 12.95
CA LEU A 139 -4.28 -6.08 11.66
C LEU A 139 -4.37 -4.54 11.75
N ARG A 140 -5.41 -3.98 12.37
CA ARG A 140 -5.54 -2.53 12.54
C ARG A 140 -4.41 -1.94 13.36
N ALA A 141 -4.06 -2.57 14.48
CA ALA A 141 -2.97 -2.10 15.34
C ALA A 141 -1.60 -2.19 14.63
N PHE A 142 -1.38 -3.21 13.79
CA PHE A 142 -0.16 -3.30 12.97
C PHE A 142 -0.11 -2.22 11.88
N GLU A 143 -1.23 -1.91 11.22
CA GLU A 143 -1.33 -0.85 10.21
C GLU A 143 -0.98 0.53 10.79
N HIS A 144 -1.43 0.85 12.01
CA HIS A 144 -1.18 2.13 12.68
C HIS A 144 0.28 2.33 13.11
N ARG A 145 1.11 1.27 13.09
CA ARG A 145 2.54 1.35 13.43
C ARG A 145 3.43 1.75 12.25
N ARG A 146 2.86 2.15 11.10
CA ARG A 146 3.68 2.71 10.02
C ARG A 146 4.33 4.02 10.50
N PRO A 147 5.67 4.10 10.53
CA PRO A 147 6.34 5.31 10.99
C PRO A 147 6.03 6.46 10.02
N LEU A 148 5.98 7.69 10.52
CA LEU A 148 5.64 8.86 9.71
C LEU A 148 6.51 8.99 8.44
N TRP A 149 7.78 8.60 8.50
CA TRP A 149 8.69 8.59 7.35
C TRP A 149 8.25 7.62 6.23
N ALA A 150 7.55 6.53 6.55
CA ALA A 150 7.02 5.61 5.54
C ALA A 150 5.90 6.27 4.73
N SER A 151 5.08 7.12 5.36
CA SER A 151 4.08 7.94 4.67
C SER A 151 4.75 8.98 3.77
N PHE A 152 5.86 9.57 4.20
CA PHE A 152 6.67 10.45 3.33
C PHE A 152 7.25 9.69 2.14
N GLN A 153 7.83 8.50 2.32
CA GLN A 153 8.32 7.69 1.21
C GLN A 153 7.21 7.30 0.23
N ALA A 154 6.03 6.93 0.73
CA ALA A 154 4.87 6.69 -0.10
C ALA A 154 4.47 7.95 -0.89
N ALA A 155 4.45 9.12 -0.25
CA ALA A 155 4.19 10.40 -0.91
C ALA A 155 5.23 10.74 -1.99
N PHE A 156 6.52 10.56 -1.70
CA PHE A 156 7.60 10.79 -2.68
C PHE A 156 7.56 9.79 -3.83
N SER A 157 7.24 8.52 -3.57
CA SER A 157 7.03 7.51 -4.61
C SER A 157 5.82 7.87 -5.48
N GLY A 158 4.73 8.33 -4.88
CA GLY A 158 3.55 8.83 -5.60
C GLY A 158 3.87 10.03 -6.48
N LEU A 159 4.64 10.99 -5.96
CA LEU A 159 5.11 12.14 -6.72
C LEU A 159 6.01 11.73 -7.90
N GLY A 160 6.93 10.79 -7.69
CA GLY A 160 7.75 10.22 -8.76
C GLY A 160 6.94 9.48 -9.82
N ASN A 161 5.88 8.78 -9.43
CA ASN A 161 4.97 8.11 -10.35
C ASN A 161 4.17 9.13 -11.19
N LEU A 162 3.65 10.20 -10.56
CA LEU A 162 2.94 11.29 -11.21
C LEU A 162 3.75 11.87 -12.39
N PHE A 163 5.02 12.22 -12.16
CA PHE A 163 5.87 12.79 -13.20
C PHE A 163 6.33 11.78 -14.26
N ARG A 164 6.30 10.47 -13.98
CA ARG A 164 6.68 9.43 -14.96
C ARG A 164 5.53 9.07 -15.88
N THR A 165 4.33 8.94 -15.33
CA THR A 165 3.16 8.43 -16.05
C THR A 165 2.37 9.55 -16.74
N GLN A 166 2.19 10.68 -16.07
CA GLN A 166 1.31 11.75 -16.57
C GLN A 166 2.05 12.73 -17.49
N ARG A 167 1.52 12.90 -18.71
CA ARG A 167 2.08 13.85 -19.69
C ARG A 167 1.93 15.30 -19.22
N ASN A 168 0.78 15.66 -18.67
CA ASN A 168 0.49 17.02 -18.22
C ASN A 168 1.42 17.42 -17.06
N ALA A 169 1.60 16.53 -16.06
CA ALA A 169 2.59 16.72 -15.00
C ALA A 169 4.01 17.03 -15.50
N ARG A 170 4.48 16.35 -16.56
CA ARG A 170 5.81 16.64 -17.16
C ARG A 170 5.87 18.02 -17.82
N ILE A 171 4.79 18.44 -18.49
CA ILE A 171 4.70 19.77 -19.11
C ILE A 171 4.74 20.85 -18.02
N HIS A 172 3.94 20.70 -16.96
CA HIS A 172 3.93 21.64 -15.84
C HIS A 172 5.27 21.70 -15.11
N LEU A 173 5.95 20.56 -14.91
CA LEU A 173 7.29 20.54 -14.32
C LEU A 173 8.31 21.28 -15.20
N GLY A 174 8.28 21.05 -16.53
CA GLY A 174 9.13 21.76 -17.47
C GLY A 174 8.90 23.27 -17.45
N ALA A 175 7.64 23.71 -17.43
CA ALA A 175 7.27 25.13 -17.32
C ALA A 175 7.72 25.74 -15.99
N ALA A 176 7.57 25.02 -14.87
CA ALA A 176 8.02 25.45 -13.56
C ALA A 176 9.55 25.64 -13.52
N LEU A 177 10.31 24.68 -14.05
CA LEU A 177 11.78 24.79 -14.15
C LEU A 177 12.20 25.99 -15.00
N ALA A 178 11.54 26.20 -16.15
CA ALA A 178 11.81 27.35 -17.00
C ALA A 178 11.53 28.67 -16.28
N ALA A 179 10.41 28.76 -15.54
CA ALA A 179 10.06 29.95 -14.77
C ALA A 179 11.06 30.23 -13.63
N VAL A 180 11.53 29.20 -12.93
CA VAL A 180 12.58 29.33 -11.89
C VAL A 180 13.89 29.83 -12.51
N VAL A 181 14.34 29.25 -13.61
CA VAL A 181 15.56 29.70 -14.31
C VAL A 181 15.40 31.16 -14.75
N LEU A 182 14.27 31.51 -15.36
CA LEU A 182 13.98 32.89 -15.77
C LEU A 182 13.98 33.86 -14.58
N GLY A 183 13.43 33.44 -13.43
CA GLY A 183 13.43 34.25 -12.20
C GLY A 183 14.83 34.51 -11.65
N GLY A 184 15.72 33.53 -11.75
CA GLY A 184 17.13 33.71 -11.41
C GLY A 184 17.84 34.68 -12.36
N LEU A 185 17.61 34.53 -13.67
CA LEU A 185 18.21 35.39 -14.70
C LEU A 185 17.76 36.84 -14.58
N LEU A 186 16.48 37.06 -14.27
CA LEU A 186 15.88 38.39 -14.11
C LEU A 186 16.08 38.98 -12.71
N ARG A 187 16.75 38.25 -11.81
CA ARG A 187 17.06 38.68 -10.43
C ARG A 187 15.82 39.11 -9.64
N LEU A 188 14.79 38.28 -9.67
CA LEU A 188 13.55 38.53 -8.93
C LEU A 188 13.81 38.79 -7.44
N ALA A 189 13.02 39.68 -6.86
CA ALA A 189 13.04 39.97 -5.44
C ALA A 189 12.55 38.77 -4.62
N PHE A 190 12.87 38.74 -3.33
CA PHE A 190 12.49 37.66 -2.43
C PHE A 190 10.97 37.39 -2.40
N TRP A 191 10.15 38.44 -2.39
CA TRP A 191 8.69 38.30 -2.39
C TRP A 191 8.15 37.76 -3.72
N GLU A 192 8.79 38.10 -4.85
CA GLU A 192 8.45 37.59 -6.17
C GLU A 192 8.76 36.11 -6.27
N TRP A 193 9.89 35.69 -5.70
CA TRP A 193 10.22 34.28 -5.51
C TRP A 193 9.18 33.55 -4.67
N ALA A 194 8.72 34.13 -3.57
CA ALA A 194 7.69 33.53 -2.74
C ALA A 194 6.37 33.32 -3.53
N VAL A 195 5.94 34.32 -4.31
CA VAL A 195 4.76 34.23 -5.17
C VAL A 195 4.96 33.21 -6.28
N LEU A 196 6.13 33.17 -6.91
CA LEU A 196 6.47 32.20 -7.96
C LEU A 196 6.41 30.76 -7.44
N VAL A 197 7.05 30.50 -6.30
CA VAL A 197 7.05 29.18 -5.65
C VAL A 197 5.63 28.75 -5.27
N LEU A 198 4.85 29.64 -4.66
CA LEU A 198 3.47 29.35 -4.28
C LEU A 198 2.60 29.04 -5.52
N THR A 199 2.79 29.78 -6.60
CA THR A 199 2.08 29.59 -7.87
C THR A 199 2.41 28.23 -8.49
N ILE A 200 3.69 27.87 -8.56
CA ILE A 200 4.14 26.55 -9.02
C ILE A 200 3.53 25.45 -8.14
N ALA A 201 3.55 25.62 -6.82
CA ALA A 201 2.99 24.64 -5.89
C ALA A 201 1.49 24.41 -6.13
N VAL A 202 0.70 25.48 -6.33
CA VAL A 202 -0.74 25.37 -6.63
C VAL A 202 -1.00 24.54 -7.90
N VAL A 203 -0.23 24.78 -8.97
CA VAL A 203 -0.38 24.01 -10.23
C VAL A 203 -0.04 22.54 -10.02
N LEU A 204 1.06 22.23 -9.34
CA LEU A 204 1.48 20.85 -9.08
C LEU A 204 0.49 20.11 -8.16
N VAL A 205 -0.07 20.78 -7.16
CA VAL A 205 -1.11 20.22 -6.29
C VAL A 205 -2.38 19.93 -7.09
N ALA A 206 -2.82 20.87 -7.92
CA ALA A 206 -4.00 20.66 -8.77
C ALA A 206 -3.83 19.45 -9.70
N GLU A 207 -2.65 19.31 -10.34
CA GLU A 207 -2.32 18.18 -11.21
C GLU A 207 -2.28 16.84 -10.46
N GLY A 208 -1.70 16.84 -9.25
CA GLY A 208 -1.66 15.66 -8.38
C GLY A 208 -3.06 15.23 -7.95
N LEU A 209 -3.92 16.18 -7.59
CA LEU A 209 -5.32 15.91 -7.25
C LEU A 209 -6.11 15.40 -8.47
N ASN A 210 -5.91 15.97 -9.65
CA ASN A 210 -6.55 15.49 -10.88
C ASN A 210 -6.21 14.02 -11.14
N SER A 211 -4.93 13.67 -11.07
CA SER A 211 -4.47 12.29 -11.28
C SER A 211 -5.00 11.33 -10.23
N ALA A 212 -5.12 11.76 -8.97
CA ALA A 212 -5.71 10.96 -7.90
C ALA A 212 -7.21 10.71 -8.12
N ILE A 213 -7.96 11.74 -8.55
CA ILE A 213 -9.38 11.61 -8.88
C ILE A 213 -9.58 10.70 -10.08
N GLU A 214 -8.77 10.83 -11.13
CA GLU A 214 -8.80 9.93 -12.29
C GLU A 214 -8.63 8.46 -11.87
N ALA A 215 -7.58 8.16 -11.09
CA ALA A 215 -7.32 6.81 -10.60
C ALA A 215 -8.45 6.26 -9.71
N LEU A 216 -9.01 7.10 -8.83
CA LEU A 216 -10.12 6.71 -7.96
C LEU A 216 -11.39 6.40 -8.78
N VAL A 217 -11.70 7.23 -9.77
CA VAL A 217 -12.86 7.04 -10.63
C VAL A 217 -12.70 5.79 -11.50
N ASP A 218 -11.49 5.55 -12.02
CA ASP A 218 -11.18 4.33 -12.80
C ASP A 218 -11.35 3.06 -11.96
N LEU A 219 -10.98 3.11 -10.69
CA LEU A 219 -11.18 2.00 -9.76
C LEU A 219 -12.65 1.79 -9.40
N ALA A 220 -13.39 2.86 -9.11
CA ALA A 220 -14.76 2.78 -8.60
C ALA A 220 -15.83 2.56 -9.68
N SER A 221 -15.55 2.85 -10.95
CA SER A 221 -16.53 2.74 -12.04
C SER A 221 -15.86 2.38 -13.37
N PRO A 222 -15.42 1.12 -13.54
CA PRO A 222 -14.81 0.66 -14.78
C PRO A 222 -15.78 0.68 -15.98
N GLU A 223 -17.09 0.56 -15.73
CA GLU A 223 -18.11 0.87 -16.73
C GLU A 223 -18.51 2.35 -16.65
N SER A 224 -18.26 3.09 -17.72
CA SER A 224 -18.43 4.55 -17.82
C SER A 224 -19.86 5.01 -17.48
N ARG A 225 -20.11 5.35 -16.22
CA ARG A 225 -21.32 6.05 -15.77
C ARG A 225 -21.21 7.56 -15.99
N PRO A 226 -22.31 8.29 -16.28
CA PRO A 226 -22.27 9.73 -16.55
C PRO A 226 -21.70 10.58 -15.40
N LEU A 227 -21.76 10.10 -14.15
CA LEU A 227 -21.16 10.78 -12.99
C LEU A 227 -19.63 10.69 -12.97
N ALA A 228 -19.05 9.54 -13.35
CA ALA A 228 -17.60 9.34 -13.45
C ALA A 228 -16.98 10.33 -14.44
N ARG A 229 -17.63 10.53 -15.58
CA ARG A 229 -17.23 11.51 -16.58
C ARG A 229 -17.24 12.94 -16.01
N ARG A 230 -18.33 13.34 -15.33
CA ARG A 230 -18.43 14.68 -14.72
C ARG A 230 -17.33 14.95 -13.68
N ALA A 231 -17.00 13.95 -12.87
CA ALA A 231 -15.92 14.08 -11.88
C ALA A 231 -14.56 14.33 -12.54
N LYS A 232 -14.25 13.57 -13.59
CA LYS A 232 -13.02 13.75 -14.38
C LYS A 232 -12.97 15.11 -15.08
N ASP A 233 -14.07 15.52 -15.72
CA ASP A 233 -14.16 16.80 -16.42
C ASP A 233 -13.95 17.98 -15.45
N LEU A 234 -14.51 17.90 -14.23
CA LEU A 234 -14.34 18.93 -13.20
C LEU A 234 -12.90 18.98 -12.67
N ALA A 235 -12.28 17.83 -12.46
CA ALA A 235 -10.89 17.75 -12.01
C ALA A 235 -9.93 18.37 -13.04
N ALA A 236 -10.12 18.07 -14.33
CA ALA A 236 -9.35 18.66 -15.42
C ALA A 236 -9.56 20.18 -15.53
N ALA A 237 -10.79 20.66 -15.31
CA ALA A 237 -11.10 22.09 -15.29
C ALA A 237 -10.37 22.83 -14.15
N ALA A 238 -10.21 22.20 -12.98
CA ALA A 238 -9.47 22.78 -11.86
C ALA A 238 -7.98 22.98 -12.20
N VAL A 239 -7.35 22.01 -12.87
CA VAL A 239 -5.97 22.12 -13.36
C VAL A 239 -5.84 23.28 -14.36
N LEU A 240 -6.78 23.38 -15.31
CA LEU A 240 -6.79 24.46 -16.29
C LEU A 240 -6.87 25.84 -15.63
N LEU A 241 -7.74 26.00 -14.63
CA LEU A 241 -7.85 27.26 -13.89
C LEU A 241 -6.55 27.61 -13.16
N ALA A 242 -5.92 26.63 -12.51
CA ALA A 242 -4.63 26.83 -11.85
C ALA A 242 -3.53 27.24 -12.85
N ALA A 243 -3.49 26.61 -14.04
CA ALA A 243 -2.55 26.95 -15.09
C ALA A 243 -2.77 28.36 -15.66
N CYS A 244 -4.01 28.76 -15.90
CA CYS A 244 -4.35 30.12 -16.35
C CYS A 244 -3.95 31.16 -15.31
N LEU A 245 -4.22 30.92 -14.03
CA LEU A 245 -3.79 31.79 -12.93
C LEU A 245 -2.25 31.91 -12.91
N ALA A 246 -1.54 30.79 -13.09
CA ALA A 246 -0.09 30.80 -13.11
C ALA A 246 0.50 31.62 -14.26
N VAL A 247 -0.13 31.61 -15.44
CA VAL A 247 0.28 32.47 -16.56
C VAL A 247 0.08 33.94 -16.22
N VAL A 248 -1.06 34.32 -15.62
CA VAL A 248 -1.34 35.71 -15.22
C VAL A 248 -0.33 36.18 -14.18
N VAL A 249 -0.10 35.38 -13.13
CA VAL A 249 0.88 35.71 -12.08
C VAL A 249 2.29 35.77 -12.66
N GLY A 250 2.66 34.83 -13.51
CA GLY A 250 3.94 34.84 -14.22
C GLY A 250 4.14 36.12 -15.04
N ALA A 251 3.12 36.56 -15.77
CA ALA A 251 3.19 37.82 -16.52
C ALA A 251 3.41 39.02 -15.60
N VAL A 252 2.72 39.08 -14.46
CA VAL A 252 2.90 40.15 -13.47
C VAL A 252 4.31 40.19 -12.89
N LEU A 253 4.92 39.03 -12.60
CA LEU A 253 6.27 38.95 -12.05
C LEU A 253 7.36 39.24 -13.10
N PHE A 254 7.25 38.63 -14.29
CA PHE A 254 8.34 38.66 -15.27
C PHE A 254 8.28 39.83 -16.24
N LEU A 255 7.09 40.34 -16.60
CA LEU A 255 6.97 41.37 -17.64
C LEU A 255 7.68 42.69 -17.30
N PRO A 256 7.58 43.23 -16.06
CA PRO A 256 8.31 44.45 -15.70
C PRO A 256 9.83 44.28 -15.80
N HIS A 257 10.34 43.14 -15.36
CA HIS A 257 11.75 42.80 -15.41
C HIS A 257 12.26 42.60 -16.84
N LEU A 258 11.49 41.93 -17.69
CA LEU A 258 11.82 41.74 -19.10
C LEU A 258 11.86 43.09 -19.85
N LEU A 259 10.89 43.97 -19.61
CA LEU A 259 10.87 45.31 -20.21
C LEU A 259 12.04 46.19 -19.75
N ALA A 260 12.48 46.03 -18.51
CA ALA A 260 13.65 46.72 -17.99
C ALA A 260 14.96 46.15 -18.55
N TRP A 261 15.03 44.84 -18.78
CA TRP A 261 16.21 44.16 -19.33
C TRP A 261 16.43 44.42 -20.83
N LEU A 262 15.36 44.69 -21.58
CA LEU A 262 15.40 45.00 -23.02
C LEU A 262 15.73 46.48 -23.31
N LYS A 263 15.72 47.36 -22.31
CA LYS A 263 16.09 48.77 -22.42
C LYS A 263 17.56 48.98 -22.08
#